data_AF-A0A6A5F9V3-F1
#
_entry.id   AF-A0A6A5F9V3-F1
#
_cell.length_a   1.000
_cell.length_b   1.000
_cell.length_c   1.000
_cell.angle_alpha   90.00
_cell.angle_beta   90.00
_cell.angle_gamma   90.00
#
_symmetry.space_group_name_H-M   'P 1'
#
loop_
_entity.id
_entity.type
_entity.pdbx_description
1 polymer ?
#
loop_
_entity_poly.entity_id
_entity_poly.type
_entity_poly.pdbx_seq_one_letter_code
_entity_poly.pdbx_strand_id
1 'polypeptide(L)'
;MAGILNVSLKTVKRRLRRFNLSRSTSYSDVTDVNLDAMIRDLAGGNEQLGPELVRAQLRAEGVRIQRRRVRESMVRINPRVAALRAMSQRLHRRSYRVAGPNSLWHIDGNHKLIRV
;
A
#
# COMPACT_ATOMS: atom_id res chain seq x y z
N MET A 1 16.65 -10.49 -9.46
CA MET A 1 17.41 -11.35 -8.53
C MET A 1 17.62 -12.76 -9.07
N ALA A 2 16.61 -13.65 -9.14
CA ALA A 2 16.84 -15.03 -9.62
C ALA A 2 17.39 -15.11 -11.07
N GLY A 3 16.83 -14.32 -11.99
CA GLY A 3 17.34 -14.23 -13.37
C GLY A 3 18.71 -13.55 -13.48
N ILE A 4 19.02 -12.60 -12.60
CA ILE A 4 20.34 -11.94 -12.55
C ILE A 4 21.42 -12.92 -12.07
N LEU A 5 21.06 -13.77 -11.11
CA LEU A 5 21.96 -14.74 -10.51
C LEU A 5 22.00 -16.08 -11.27
N ASN A 6 21.26 -16.20 -12.38
CA ASN A 6 21.10 -17.42 -13.17
C ASN A 6 20.77 -18.68 -12.34
N VAL A 7 19.89 -18.56 -11.34
CA VAL A 7 19.49 -19.65 -10.45
C VAL A 7 17.97 -19.72 -10.30
N SER A 8 17.47 -20.89 -9.90
CA SER A 8 16.05 -21.06 -9.59
C SER A 8 15.61 -20.16 -8.43
N LEU A 9 14.33 -19.74 -8.47
CA LEU A 9 13.69 -19.03 -7.35
C LEU A 9 13.75 -19.82 -6.03
N LYS A 10 13.72 -21.16 -6.10
CA LYS A 10 13.88 -22.04 -4.92
C LYS A 10 15.25 -21.84 -4.27
N THR A 11 16.31 -21.74 -5.06
CA THR A 11 17.68 -21.50 -4.57
C THR A 11 17.77 -20.16 -3.85
N VAL A 12 17.21 -19.09 -4.42
CA VAL A 12 17.19 -17.75 -3.80
C VAL A 12 16.45 -17.79 -2.46
N LYS A 13 15.23 -18.35 -2.43
CA LYS A 13 14.43 -18.45 -1.19
C LYS A 13 15.14 -19.28 -0.10
N ARG A 14 15.78 -20.39 -0.48
CA ARG A 14 16.54 -21.24 0.45
C ARG A 14 17.74 -20.49 1.05
N ARG A 15 18.48 -19.73 0.23
CA ARG A 15 19.62 -18.93 0.69
C ARG A 15 19.18 -17.81 1.62
N LEU A 16 18.11 -17.09 1.28
CA LEU A 16 17.53 -16.06 2.14
C LEU A 16 17.17 -16.62 3.53
N ARG A 17 16.51 -17.78 3.58
CA ARG A 17 16.20 -18.47 4.86
C ARG A 17 17.46 -18.88 5.62
N ARG A 18 18.44 -19.49 4.95
CA ARG A 18 19.69 -19.95 5.56
C ARG A 18 20.46 -18.82 6.25
N PHE A 19 20.41 -17.62 5.68
CA PHE A 19 21.10 -16.44 6.22
C PHE A 19 20.19 -15.53 7.06
N ASN A 20 18.96 -15.97 7.41
CA ASN A 20 17.97 -15.16 8.13
C ASN A 20 17.67 -13.79 7.46
N LEU A 21 17.85 -13.72 6.14
CA LEU A 21 17.57 -12.56 5.33
C LEU A 21 16.09 -12.58 4.94
N SER A 22 15.29 -11.89 5.74
CA SER A 22 13.85 -11.74 5.54
C SER A 22 13.56 -10.36 4.96
N ARG A 23 12.46 -10.23 4.21
CA ARG A 23 11.94 -8.90 3.85
C ARG A 23 11.57 -8.09 5.11
N SER A 24 11.35 -8.74 6.25
CA SER A 24 11.13 -8.08 7.54
C SER A 24 12.40 -7.48 8.13
N THR A 25 13.58 -8.02 7.82
CA THR A 25 14.88 -7.49 8.26
C THR A 25 15.25 -6.15 7.61
N SER A 26 14.37 -5.62 6.75
CA SER A 26 14.55 -4.33 6.06
C SER A 26 13.55 -3.27 6.47
N TYR A 27 12.72 -3.53 7.49
CA TYR A 27 11.91 -2.47 8.07
C TYR A 27 12.78 -1.61 8.99
N SER A 28 12.55 -0.31 8.96
CA SER A 28 13.22 0.64 9.84
C SER A 28 12.72 0.44 11.27
N ASP A 29 13.64 0.49 12.23
CA ASP A 29 13.29 0.48 13.64
C ASP A 29 12.88 1.90 14.07
N VAL A 30 11.58 2.14 14.04
CA VAL A 30 10.96 3.44 14.34
C VAL A 30 9.89 3.21 15.37
N THR A 31 9.87 4.00 16.43
CA THR A 31 8.81 3.94 17.46
C THR A 31 7.48 4.45 16.91
N ASP A 32 6.36 4.05 17.52
CA ASP A 32 5.05 4.56 17.09
C ASP A 32 4.94 6.09 17.24
N VAL A 33 5.56 6.67 18.26
CA VAL A 33 5.59 8.13 18.49
C VAL A 33 6.33 8.86 17.36
N ASN A 34 7.51 8.35 16.96
CA ASN A 34 8.29 8.95 15.88
C ASN A 34 7.59 8.76 14.53
N LEU A 35 6.95 7.61 14.31
CA LEU A 35 6.14 7.37 13.13
C LEU A 35 4.97 8.36 13.04
N ASP A 36 4.31 8.62 14.16
CA ASP A 36 3.19 9.56 14.21
C ASP A 36 3.64 11.00 13.91
N ALA A 37 4.84 11.39 14.37
CA ALA A 37 5.44 12.68 14.04
C ALA A 37 5.79 12.81 12.55
N MET A 38 6.51 11.84 11.98
CA MET A 38 6.85 11.86 10.56
C MET A 38 5.62 11.90 9.66
N ILE A 39 4.57 11.14 9.99
CA ILE A 39 3.33 11.15 9.19
C ILE A 39 2.57 12.47 9.35
N ARG A 40 2.61 13.12 10.52
CA ARG A 40 2.04 14.47 10.70
C ARG A 40 2.75 15.50 9.82
N ASP A 41 4.07 15.47 9.80
CA ASP A 41 4.88 16.40 9.01
C ASP A 41 4.66 16.16 7.51
N LEU A 42 4.67 14.89 7.08
CA LEU A 42 4.41 14.48 5.70
C LEU A 42 2.99 14.83 5.24
N ALA A 43 2.01 14.71 6.14
CA ALA A 43 0.65 15.11 5.83
C ALA A 43 0.60 16.60 5.50
N GLY A 44 1.38 17.47 6.18
CA GLY A 44 1.47 18.88 5.84
C GLY A 44 0.12 19.62 5.78
N GLY A 45 -0.90 19.12 6.49
CA GLY A 45 -2.29 19.58 6.40
C GLY A 45 -3.13 18.96 5.26
N ASN A 46 -2.54 18.19 4.33
CA ASN A 46 -3.25 17.44 3.30
C ASN A 46 -3.85 16.13 3.86
N GLU A 47 -5.06 16.25 4.41
CA GLU A 47 -5.82 15.15 4.99
C GLU A 47 -6.26 14.08 3.97
N GLN A 48 -6.15 14.35 2.67
CA GLN A 48 -6.55 13.44 1.60
C GLN A 48 -5.53 12.34 1.31
N LEU A 49 -4.30 12.46 1.83
CA LEU A 49 -3.27 11.44 1.62
C LEU A 49 -3.74 10.10 2.20
N GLY A 50 -3.78 9.07 1.35
CA GLY A 50 -4.13 7.72 1.75
C GLY A 50 -2.93 6.97 2.38
N PRO A 51 -3.17 5.91 3.16
CA PRO A 51 -2.12 5.14 3.83
C PRO A 51 -1.09 4.52 2.87
N GLU A 52 -1.49 4.22 1.63
CA GLU A 52 -0.53 3.70 0.64
C GLU A 52 0.38 4.76 0.08
N LEU A 53 -0.12 5.98 -0.11
CA LEU A 53 0.69 7.10 -0.59
C LEU A 53 1.68 7.53 0.50
N VAL A 54 1.23 7.64 1.75
CA VAL A 54 2.12 7.90 2.90
C VAL A 54 3.20 6.82 3.01
N ARG A 55 2.83 5.55 2.88
CA ARG A 55 3.80 4.45 2.91
C ARG A 55 4.79 4.49 1.74
N ALA A 56 4.35 4.92 0.56
CA ALA A 56 5.22 5.08 -0.61
C ALA A 56 6.21 6.23 -0.40
N GLN A 57 5.75 7.35 0.15
CA GLN A 57 6.57 8.51 0.43
C GLN A 57 7.62 8.23 1.52
N LEU A 58 7.23 7.63 2.65
CA LEU A 58 8.17 7.17 3.68
C LEU A 58 9.25 6.26 3.08
N ARG A 59 8.85 5.37 2.16
CA ARG A 59 9.79 4.48 1.47
C ARG A 59 10.74 5.23 0.53
N ALA A 60 10.28 6.29 -0.12
CA ALA A 60 11.12 7.16 -0.95
C ALA A 60 12.17 7.91 -0.10
N GLU A 61 11.81 8.25 1.14
CA GLU A 61 12.71 8.84 2.15
C GLU A 61 13.61 7.80 2.85
N GLY A 62 13.60 6.54 2.41
CA GLY A 62 14.42 5.47 2.97
C GLY A 62 13.86 4.83 4.25
N VAL A 63 12.70 5.29 4.73
CA VAL A 63 12.03 4.77 5.93
C VAL A 63 11.01 3.72 5.53
N ARG A 64 11.37 2.44 5.73
CA ARG A 64 10.50 1.34 5.34
C ARG A 64 9.69 0.84 6.53
N ILE A 65 8.38 1.09 6.50
CA ILE A 65 7.45 0.71 7.58
C ILE A 65 6.41 -0.33 7.10
N GLN A 66 5.95 -1.17 8.02
CA GLN A 66 4.88 -2.13 7.78
C GLN A 66 3.57 -1.41 7.43
N ARG A 67 2.83 -1.90 6.43
CA ARG A 67 1.52 -1.35 6.02
C ARG A 67 0.53 -1.22 7.18
N ARG A 68 0.53 -2.21 8.09
CA ARG A 68 -0.30 -2.19 9.30
C ARG A 68 0.01 -0.99 10.19
N ARG A 69 1.30 -0.76 10.50
CA ARG A 69 1.74 0.34 11.36
C ARG A 69 1.45 1.72 10.78
N VAL A 70 1.62 1.90 9.46
CA VAL A 70 1.23 3.16 8.79
C VAL A 70 -0.27 3.41 8.96
N ARG A 71 -1.12 2.40 8.75
CA ARG A 71 -2.58 2.55 8.93
C ARG A 71 -2.95 2.88 10.37
N GLU A 72 -2.35 2.20 11.34
CA GLU A 72 -2.59 2.44 12.76
C GLU A 72 -2.15 3.85 13.17
N SER A 73 -0.97 4.28 12.72
CA SER A 73 -0.47 5.64 12.92
C SER A 73 -1.44 6.69 12.37
N MET A 74 -1.94 6.52 11.15
CA MET A 74 -2.92 7.46 10.57
C MET A 74 -4.23 7.53 11.36
N VAL A 75 -4.68 6.41 11.94
CA VAL A 75 -5.85 6.38 12.83
C VAL A 75 -5.56 7.10 14.14
N ARG A 76 -4.36 6.91 14.72
CA ARG A 76 -3.94 7.60 15.96
C ARG A 76 -3.82 9.12 15.77
N ILE A 77 -3.25 9.56 14.65
CA ILE A 77 -3.04 10.98 14.35
C ILE A 77 -4.37 11.70 14.12
N ASN A 78 -5.27 11.12 13.31
CA ASN A 78 -6.55 11.75 12.99
C ASN A 78 -7.63 10.68 12.70
N PRO A 79 -8.32 10.19 13.75
CA PRO A 79 -9.32 9.12 13.60
C PRO A 79 -10.52 9.57 12.78
N ARG A 80 -10.89 10.86 12.83
CA ARG A 80 -12.00 11.43 12.06
C ARG A 80 -11.74 11.34 10.56
N VAL A 81 -10.57 11.78 10.11
CA VAL A 81 -10.19 11.73 8.69
C VAL A 81 -10.02 10.27 8.24
N ALA A 82 -9.44 9.42 9.08
CA ALA A 82 -9.32 8.00 8.78
C ALA A 82 -10.71 7.34 8.56
N ALA A 83 -11.70 7.66 9.40
CA ALA A 83 -13.07 7.20 9.25
C ALA A 83 -13.73 7.78 7.98
N LEU A 84 -13.58 9.09 7.72
CA LEU A 84 -14.09 9.71 6.49
C LEU A 84 -13.54 9.03 5.24
N ARG A 85 -12.23 8.74 5.19
CA ARG A 85 -11.62 8.00 4.07
C ARG A 85 -12.18 6.58 3.94
N ALA A 86 -12.36 5.87 5.05
CA ALA A 86 -12.94 4.52 5.02
C ALA A 86 -14.37 4.52 4.48
N MET A 87 -15.15 5.58 4.77
CA MET A 87 -16.52 5.73 4.30
C MET A 87 -16.61 6.25 2.85
N SER A 88 -15.74 7.18 2.45
CA SER A 88 -15.78 7.84 1.13
C SER A 88 -15.11 7.02 0.02
N GLN A 89 -14.11 6.19 0.34
CA GLN A 89 -13.43 5.31 -0.62
C GLN A 89 -14.25 4.05 -0.96
N ARG A 90 -15.52 3.97 -0.55
CA ARG A 90 -16.39 2.87 -0.94
C ARG A 90 -16.62 2.94 -2.45
N LEU A 91 -16.27 1.86 -3.15
CA LEU A 91 -16.57 1.74 -4.57
C LEU A 91 -18.08 1.89 -4.78
N HIS A 92 -18.47 2.96 -5.45
CA HIS A 92 -19.85 3.16 -5.87
C HIS A 92 -20.10 2.24 -7.06
N ARG A 93 -20.69 1.06 -6.79
CA ARG A 93 -21.08 0.13 -7.85
C ARG A 93 -22.27 0.70 -8.59
N ARG A 94 -22.15 0.80 -9.92
CA ARG A 94 -23.26 1.21 -10.78
C ARG A 94 -24.31 0.10 -10.79
N SER A 95 -25.55 0.46 -10.50
CA SER A 95 -26.70 -0.41 -10.74
C SER A 95 -27.21 -0.11 -12.15
N TYR A 96 -27.35 -1.14 -12.97
CA TYR A 96 -27.85 -1.02 -14.32
C TYR A 96 -29.24 -1.63 -14.42
N ARG A 97 -30.17 -0.91 -15.04
CA ARG A 97 -31.48 -1.40 -15.43
C ARG A 97 -31.54 -1.36 -16.95
N VAL A 98 -31.72 -2.51 -17.58
CA VAL A 98 -31.55 -2.68 -19.03
C VAL A 98 -32.70 -3.49 -19.58
N ALA A 99 -33.07 -3.26 -20.84
CA ALA A 99 -34.29 -3.84 -21.43
C ALA A 99 -34.22 -5.36 -21.66
N GLY A 100 -33.01 -5.95 -21.64
CA GLY A 100 -32.81 -7.39 -21.82
C GLY A 100 -31.33 -7.76 -21.98
N PRO A 101 -31.02 -9.04 -22.24
CA PRO A 101 -29.67 -9.49 -22.53
C PRO A 101 -29.02 -8.67 -23.65
N ASN A 102 -27.70 -8.44 -23.56
CA ASN A 102 -26.90 -7.72 -24.57
C ASN A 102 -27.24 -6.23 -24.78
N SER A 103 -28.15 -5.64 -23.99
CA SER A 103 -28.51 -4.21 -24.12
C SER A 103 -27.56 -3.23 -23.39
N LEU A 104 -26.57 -3.74 -22.64
CA LEU A 104 -25.51 -2.95 -22.03
C LEU A 104 -24.18 -3.72 -22.01
N TRP A 105 -23.11 -3.02 -22.37
CA TRP A 105 -21.75 -3.52 -22.32
C TRP A 105 -20.94 -2.67 -21.33
N HIS A 106 -20.35 -3.32 -20.34
CA HIS A 106 -19.40 -2.69 -19.42
C HIS A 106 -17.98 -3.10 -19.83
N ILE A 107 -17.13 -2.11 -20.12
CA ILE A 107 -15.74 -2.33 -20.52
C ILE A 107 -14.85 -1.91 -19.36
N ASP A 108 -14.02 -2.82 -18.86
CA ASP A 108 -13.08 -2.56 -17.76
C ASP A 108 -11.62 -2.69 -18.23
N GLY A 109 -10.77 -1.78 -17.75
CA GLY A 109 -9.36 -1.69 -18.11
C GLY A 109 -8.46 -2.32 -17.06
N ASN A 110 -7.72 -3.37 -17.44
CA ASN A 110 -6.83 -4.08 -16.52
C ASN A 110 -5.42 -3.45 -16.46
N HIS A 111 -5.33 -2.24 -15.92
CA HIS A 111 -4.09 -1.43 -15.89
C HIS A 111 -2.89 -2.13 -15.22
N LYS A 112 -3.11 -3.17 -14.39
CA LYS A 112 -2.04 -3.94 -13.75
C LYS A 112 -1.18 -4.76 -14.72
N LEU A 113 -1.63 -4.92 -15.98
CA LEU A 113 -0.90 -5.65 -17.02
C LEU A 113 -0.03 -4.74 -17.90
N ILE A 114 -0.19 -3.42 -17.79
CA ILE A 114 0.62 -2.46 -18.54
C ILE A 114 2.00 -2.43 -17.92
N ARG A 115 3.02 -2.79 -18.71
CA ARG A 115 4.42 -2.59 -18.37
C ARG A 115 4.84 -1.25 -18.97
N VAL A 116 4.99 -0.25 -18.12
CA VAL A 116 5.62 1.05 -18.44
C VAL A 116 7.08 1.00 -18.04
#